data_AF-A0A3A6HWV1-F1
#
_entry.id   AF-A0A3A6HWV1-F1
#
_cell.length_a   1.000
_cell.length_b   1.000
_cell.length_c   1.000
_cell.angle_alpha   90.00
_cell.angle_beta   90.00
_cell.angle_gamma   90.00
#
_symmetry.space_group_name_H-M   'P 1'
#
loop_
_entity.id
_entity.type
_entity.pdbx_description
1 polymer ?
#
loop_
_entity_poly.entity_id
_entity_poly.type
_entity_poly.pdbx_seq_one_letter_code
_entity_poly.pdbx_strand_id
1 'polypeptide(L)' 'MYIDETIVLDKNLPTELLGDFEELGKYYEAGDWLNFDLFFEVVEASIKSYYLNGRISRQELDKIFKKYGIA' A
#
# COMPACT_ATOMS: atom_id res chain seq x y z
N MET A 1 -11.81 -1.88 -6.44
CA MET A 1 -10.73 -1.46 -5.53
C MET A 1 -11.01 -1.97 -4.14
N TYR A 2 -9.96 -2.38 -3.42
CA TYR A 2 -10.09 -2.97 -2.09
C TYR A 2 -9.12 -2.28 -1.14
N ILE A 3 -9.65 -1.73 -0.05
CA ILE A 3 -8.87 -1.34 1.12
C ILE A 3 -9.62 -1.88 2.33
N ASP A 4 -8.96 -2.77 3.08
CA ASP A 4 -9.46 -3.20 4.39
C ASP A 4 -9.09 -2.15 5.44
N GLU A 5 -10.06 -1.33 5.84
CA GLU A 5 -9.88 -0.31 6.87
C GLU A 5 -9.63 -0.89 8.27
N THR A 6 -9.99 -2.16 8.51
CA THR A 6 -9.76 -2.82 9.80
C THR A 6 -8.29 -3.20 10.01
N ILE A 7 -7.51 -3.27 8.93
CA ILE A 7 -6.08 -3.56 8.98
C ILE A 7 -5.29 -2.25 9.13
N VAL A 8 -4.75 -2.04 10.32
CA VAL A 8 -3.89 -0.89 10.65
C VAL A 8 -2.42 -1.23 10.36
N LEU A 9 -1.77 -0.47 9.48
CA LEU A 9 -0.34 -0.62 9.17
C LEU A 9 0.54 0.01 10.25
N ASP A 10 1.78 -0.47 10.39
CA ASP A 10 2.74 0.09 11.34
C ASP A 10 3.21 1.48 10.84
N LYS A 11 3.36 2.43 11.77
CA LYS A 11 3.89 3.77 11.49
C LYS A 11 5.41 3.78 11.29
N ASN A 12 6.10 2.68 11.59
CA ASN A 12 7.54 2.52 11.35
C ASN A 12 7.88 2.16 9.91
N LEU A 13 6.89 1.98 9.03
CA LEU A 13 7.12 1.79 7.60
C LEU A 13 7.86 3.00 6.99
N PRO A 14 8.60 2.80 5.89
CA PRO A 14 9.25 3.89 5.17
C PRO A 14 8.30 5.06 4.89
N THR A 15 8.74 6.29 5.17
CA THR A 15 7.91 7.50 5.05
C THR A 15 7.34 7.67 3.65
N GLU A 16 8.12 7.36 2.62
CA GLU A 16 7.65 7.44 1.23
C GLU A 16 6.49 6.46 0.99
N LEU A 17 6.58 5.25 1.54
CA LEU A 17 5.54 4.23 1.42
C LEU A 17 4.27 4.60 2.20
N LEU A 18 4.41 5.25 3.35
CA LEU A 18 3.28 5.82 4.08
C LEU A 18 2.57 6.92 3.28
N GLY A 19 3.34 7.78 2.59
CA GLY A 19 2.80 8.80 1.70
C GLY A 19 2.05 8.20 0.51
N ASP A 20 2.59 7.15 -0.10
CA ASP A 20 1.93 6.39 -1.16
C ASP A 20 0.58 5.83 -0.69
N PHE A 21 0.50 5.29 0.54
CA PHE A 21 -0.75 4.79 1.10
C PHE A 21 -1.77 5.89 1.38
N GLU A 22 -1.33 7.06 1.83
CA GLU A 22 -2.20 8.22 2.02
C GLU A 22 -2.81 8.67 0.69
N GLU A 23 -1.99 8.75 -0.36
CA GLU A 23 -2.44 9.16 -1.69
C GLU A 23 -3.40 8.13 -2.32
N LEU A 24 -3.13 6.83 -2.18
CA LEU A 24 -4.09 5.78 -2.54
C LEU A 24 -5.42 5.92 -1.79
N GLY A 25 -5.36 6.27 -0.49
CA GLY A 25 -6.55 6.54 0.32
C GLY A 25 -7.39 7.67 -0.25
N LYS A 26 -6.76 8.77 -0.69
CA LYS A 26 -7.46 9.90 -1.31
C LYS A 26 -8.21 9.51 -2.59
N TYR A 27 -7.58 8.74 -3.47
CA TYR A 27 -8.26 8.26 -4.69
C TYR A 27 -9.43 7.33 -4.36
N TYR A 28 -9.26 6.47 -3.36
CA TYR A 28 -10.31 5.55 -2.91
C TYR A 28 -11.52 6.31 -2.33
N GLU A 29 -11.27 7.28 -1.44
CA GLU A 29 -12.30 8.12 -0.82
C GLU A 29 -13.03 9.00 -1.86
N ALA A 30 -12.31 9.50 -2.86
CA ALA A 30 -12.88 10.30 -3.94
C ALA A 30 -13.67 9.47 -4.98
N GLY A 31 -13.57 8.14 -4.94
CA GLY A 31 -14.11 7.25 -5.97
C GLY A 31 -13.43 7.41 -7.33
N ASP A 32 -12.19 7.91 -7.35
CA ASP A 32 -11.40 8.10 -8.56
C ASP A 32 -10.67 6.80 -8.93
N TRP A 33 -11.44 5.87 -9.49
CA TRP A 33 -10.97 4.51 -9.76
C TRP A 33 -9.87 4.43 -10.82
N LEU A 34 -9.85 5.37 -11.78
CA LEU A 34 -8.82 5.41 -12.80
C LEU A 34 -7.46 5.75 -12.20
N ASN A 35 -7.39 6.82 -11.41
CA ASN A 35 -6.14 7.19 -10.77
C ASN A 35 -5.75 6.21 -9.67
N PHE A 36 -6.73 5.62 -8.98
CA PHE A 36 -6.47 4.54 -8.05
C PHE A 36 -5.75 3.37 -8.73
N ASP A 37 -6.29 2.83 -9.82
CA ASP A 37 -5.68 1.67 -10.52
C ASP A 37 -4.28 1.99 -11.03
N LEU A 38 -4.12 3.12 -11.71
CA LEU A 38 -2.83 3.52 -12.26
C LEU A 38 -1.76 3.70 -11.18
N PHE A 39 -2.13 4.32 -10.06
CA PHE A 39 -1.21 4.56 -8.96
C PHE A 39 -0.93 3.29 -8.15
N PHE A 40 -1.93 2.42 -8.00
CA PHE A 40 -1.80 1.17 -7.25
C PHE A 40 -0.69 0.25 -7.78
N GLU A 41 -0.56 0.12 -9.10
CA GLU A 41 0.52 -0.64 -9.74
C GLU A 41 1.91 -0.15 -9.33
N VAL A 42 2.07 1.18 -9.22
CA VAL A 42 3.33 1.80 -8.78
C VAL A 42 3.58 1.50 -7.30
N VAL A 43 2.55 1.61 -6.47
CA VAL A 43 2.67 1.32 -5.03
C VAL A 43 2.98 -0.16 -4.79
N GLU A 44 2.36 -1.09 -5.51
CA GLU A 44 2.66 -2.52 -5.41
C GLU A 44 4.13 -2.81 -5.76
N ALA A 45 4.65 -2.20 -6.83
CA ALA A 45 6.06 -2.33 -7.20
C ALA A 45 6.99 -1.75 -6.12
N SER A 46 6.63 -0.59 -5.55
CA SER A 46 7.36 0.01 -4.42
C SER A 46 7.40 -0.92 -3.21
N ILE A 47 6.26 -1.47 -2.77
CA ILE A 47 6.18 -2.40 -1.64
C ILE A 47 7.13 -3.58 -1.85
N LYS A 48 7.09 -4.22 -3.04
CA LYS A 48 7.98 -5.34 -3.37
C LYS A 48 9.45 -4.94 -3.33
N SER A 49 9.79 -3.75 -3.83
CA SER A 49 11.16 -3.20 -3.77
C SER A 49 11.64 -2.99 -2.33
N TYR A 50 10.80 -2.40 -1.46
CA TYR A 50 11.08 -2.23 -0.03
C TYR A 50 11.27 -3.55 0.71
N TYR A 51 10.56 -4.61 0.31
CA TYR A 51 10.77 -5.92 0.88
C TYR A 51 12.10 -6.53 0.41
N LEU A 52 12.37 -6.48 -0.89
CA LEU A 52 13.58 -7.06 -1.49
C LEU A 52 14.87 -6.40 -1.00
N ASN A 53 14.83 -5.12 -0.65
CA ASN A 53 15.98 -4.39 -0.09
C ASN A 53 16.07 -4.47 1.45
N GLY A 54 15.16 -5.20 2.11
CA GLY A 54 15.17 -5.41 3.55
C GLY A 54 14.70 -4.22 4.39
N ARG A 55 14.09 -3.20 3.77
CA ARG A 55 13.52 -2.04 4.50
C ARG A 55 12.17 -2.34 5.13
N ILE A 56 11.47 -3.38 4.68
CA ILE A 56 10.30 -3.94 5.38
C ILE A 56 10.45 -5.46 5.50
N SER A 57 9.92 -6.01 6.59
CA SER A 57 9.89 -7.43 6.88
C SER A 57 8.84 -8.17 6.08
N ARG A 58 8.93 -9.51 6.08
CA ARG A 58 7.90 -10.37 5.49
C ARG A 58 6.52 -10.19 6.14
N GLN A 59 6.48 -9.99 7.45
CA GLN A 59 5.23 -9.78 8.20
C GLN A 59 4.56 -8.47 7.81
N GLU A 60 5.34 -7.40 7.61
CA GLU A 60 4.84 -6.13 7.11
C GLU A 60 4.31 -6.25 5.68
N LEU A 61 5.05 -6.94 4.79
CA LEU A 61 4.61 -7.23 3.44
C LEU A 61 3.26 -7.97 3.42
N ASP A 62 3.15 -9.08 4.14
CA ASP A 62 1.94 -9.90 4.17
C ASP A 62 0.74 -9.10 4.72
N LYS A 63 0.97 -8.22 5.69
CA LYS A 63 -0.07 -7.34 6.26
C LYS A 63 -0.51 -6.25 5.27
N ILE A 64 0.42 -5.65 4.54
CA ILE A 64 0.12 -4.68 3.48
C ILE A 64 -0.68 -5.36 2.37
N PHE A 65 -0.25 -6.53 1.91
CA PHE A 65 -0.93 -7.28 0.85
C PHE A 65 -2.35 -7.66 1.26
N LYS A 66 -2.54 -8.11 2.50
CA LYS A 66 -3.88 -8.36 3.05
C LYS A 66 -4.75 -7.11 3.10
N LYS A 67 -4.19 -5.94 3.46
CA LYS A 67 -4.93 -4.67 3.48
C LYS A 67 -5.45 -4.27 2.10
N TYR A 68 -4.63 -4.47 1.07
CA TYR A 68 -4.95 -4.02 -0.30
C TYR A 68 -5.47 -5.13 -1.22
N GLY A 69 -5.65 -6.36 -0.71
CA GLY A 69 -6.22 -7.47 -1.47
C GLY A 69 -5.28 -8.03 -2.55
N ILE A 70 -3.97 -7.92 -2.34
CA ILE A 70 -2.94 -8.43 -3.25
C ILE A 70 -2.76 -9.94 -2.98
N ALA A 71 -2.92 -10.76 -4.03
CA ALA A 71 -2.84 -12.23 -3.98
C ALA A 71 -1.43 -12.76 -4.30
#